data_AF-A0A351MUR8-F1
#
_entry.id   AF-A0A351MUR8-F1
#
_cell.length_a   1.000
_cell.length_b   1.000
_cell.length_c   1.000
_cell.angle_alpha   90.00
_cell.angle_beta   90.00
_cell.angle_gamma   90.00
#
_symmetry.space_group_name_H-M   'P 1'
#
loop_
_entity.id
_entity.type
_entity.pdbx_description
1 polymer ?
#
loop_
_entity_poly.entity_id
_entity_poly.type
_entity_poly.pdbx_seq_one_letter_code
_entity_poly.pdbx_strand_id
1 'polypeptide(L)' 'FGDRRKAMMEDLAVLTGGKFITEDIGVKLESVKIADLGRAKRVQVDKENTTIIQGAGKSSEIQGRVKLIRR' A
#
# COMPACT_ATOMS: atom_id res chain seq x y z
N PHE A 1 4.33 14.62 -6.07
CA PHE A 1 3.15 15.15 -5.35
C PHE A 1 1.97 15.08 -6.33
N GLY A 2 0.78 14.66 -5.91
CA GLY A 2 -0.32 14.35 -6.85
C GLY A 2 -0.41 12.85 -7.23
N ASP A 3 -0.78 12.53 -8.47
CA ASP A 3 -1.10 11.16 -8.92
C ASP A 3 0.02 10.14 -8.69
N ARG A 4 1.29 10.56 -8.83
CA ARG A 4 2.43 9.70 -8.52
C ARG A 4 2.47 9.27 -7.05
N ARG A 5 2.02 10.12 -6.11
CA ARG A 5 1.90 9.73 -4.70
C ARG A 5 0.76 8.74 -4.50
N LYS A 6 -0.38 8.91 -5.19
CA LYS A 6 -1.50 7.96 -5.15
C LYS A 6 -1.06 6.58 -5.67
N ALA A 7 -0.36 6.54 -6.80
CA ALA A 7 0.19 5.31 -7.37
C ALA A 7 1.16 4.60 -6.41
N MET A 8 2.09 5.34 -5.79
CA MET A 8 3.01 4.77 -4.79
C MET A 8 2.28 4.25 -3.55
N MET A 9 1.23 4.93 -3.08
CA MET A 9 0.45 4.46 -1.94
C MET A 9 -0.34 3.19 -2.27
N GLU A 10 -0.83 3.07 -3.50
CA GLU A 10 -1.45 1.86 -4.00
C GLU A 10 -0.45 0.70 -4.09
N ASP A 11 0.79 0.96 -4.50
CA ASP A 11 1.85 -0.05 -4.49
C ASP A 11 2.12 -0.58 -3.07
N LEU A 12 2.14 0.32 -2.09
CA LEU A 12 2.32 -0.03 -0.67
C LEU A 12 1.12 -0.81 -0.13
N ALA A 13 -0.10 -0.46 -0.53
CA ALA A 13 -1.32 -1.18 -0.18
C ALA A 13 -1.26 -2.62 -0.71
N VAL A 14 -0.92 -2.81 -1.99
CA VAL A 14 -0.76 -4.14 -2.60
C VAL A 14 0.36 -4.93 -1.93
N LEU A 15 1.50 -4.30 -1.62
CA LEU A 15 2.63 -4.95 -0.95
C LEU A 15 2.27 -5.47 0.45
N THR A 16 1.49 -4.70 1.19
CA THR A 16 1.12 -5.01 2.59
C THR A 16 -0.20 -5.77 2.70
N GLY A 17 -0.94 -5.93 1.59
CA GLY A 17 -2.28 -6.51 1.57
C GLY A 17 -3.36 -5.62 2.19
N GLY A 18 -3.06 -4.32 2.34
CA GLY A 18 -4.00 -3.32 2.83
C GLY A 18 -4.80 -2.69 1.69
N LYS A 19 -5.77 -1.86 2.06
CA LYS A 19 -6.54 -1.05 1.12
C LYS A 19 -6.03 0.38 1.11
N PHE A 20 -5.77 0.94 -0.07
CA PHE A 20 -5.47 2.36 -0.19
C PHE A 20 -6.76 3.17 0.00
N ILE A 21 -6.77 4.04 1.01
CA ILE A 21 -7.92 4.87 1.36
C ILE A 21 -7.62 6.30 0.95
N THR A 22 -8.44 6.84 0.06
CA THR A 22 -8.37 8.22 -0.42
C THR A 22 -9.78 8.79 -0.45
N GLU A 23 -9.89 10.11 -0.26
CA GLU A 23 -11.16 10.84 -0.28
C GLU A 23 -11.88 10.71 -1.63
N ASP A 24 -11.13 10.51 -2.72
CA ASP A 24 -11.70 10.33 -4.07
C ASP A 24 -12.58 9.07 -4.19
N ILE A 25 -12.35 8.05 -3.36
CA ILE A 25 -13.09 6.79 -3.37
C ILE A 25 -14.34 6.88 -2.46
N GLY A 26 -14.52 7.99 -1.73
CA GLY A 26 -15.68 8.24 -0.87
C GLY A 26 -15.71 7.39 0.41
N VAL A 27 -14.61 6.70 0.74
CA VAL A 27 -14.47 5.94 1.98
C VAL A 27 -13.99 6.89 3.08
N LYS A 28 -14.82 7.06 4.12
CA LYS A 28 -14.46 7.86 5.30
C LYS A 28 -13.48 7.10 6.19
N LEU A 29 -12.52 7.82 6.78
CA LEU A 29 -11.61 7.26 7.79
C LEU A 29 -12.34 6.62 8.99
N GLU A 30 -13.56 7.07 9.26
CA GLU A 30 -14.42 6.55 10.34
C GLU A 30 -14.96 5.13 10.06
N SER A 31 -15.06 4.70 8.80
CA SER A 31 -15.61 3.38 8.44
C SER A 31 -14.54 2.32 8.19
N VAL A 32 -13.26 2.65 8.43
CA VAL A 32 -12.11 1.77 8.20
C VAL A 32 -12.12 0.63 9.19
N LYS A 33 -11.97 -0.60 8.68
CA LYS A 33 -11.90 -1.81 9.51
C LYS A 33 -10.45 -2.27 9.63
N ILE A 34 -10.18 -3.08 10.66
CA ILE A 34 -8.87 -3.73 10.83
C ILE A 34 -8.50 -4.57 9.59
N ALA A 35 -9.49 -5.10 8.88
CA ALA A 35 -9.29 -5.84 7.63
C ALA A 35 -8.76 -5.00 6.47
N ASP A 36 -8.95 -3.67 6.50
CA ASP A 36 -8.43 -2.76 5.48
C ASP A 36 -6.96 -2.38 5.74
N LEU A 37 -6.44 -2.66 6.94
CA LEU A 37 -5.06 -2.35 7.32
C LEU A 37 -4.09 -3.40 6.78
N GLY A 38 -3.03 -2.93 6.13
CA GLY A 38 -1.93 -3.79 5.67
C GLY A 38 -1.10 -4.36 6.82
N ARG A 39 -0.42 -5.48 6.56
CA ARG A 39 0.51 -6.11 7.51
C ARG A 39 1.88 -6.24 6.90
N ALA A 40 2.90 -6.09 7.74
CA ALA A 40 4.29 -6.36 7.39
C ALA A 40 5.01 -6.96 8.60
N LYS A 41 6.05 -7.76 8.36
CA LYS A 41 6.82 -8.37 9.44
C LYS A 41 7.65 -7.36 10.23
N ARG A 42 8.22 -6.39 9.54
CA ARG A 42 9.03 -5.32 10.15
C ARG A 42 8.91 -4.05 9.34
N VAL A 43 8.78 -2.93 10.03
CA VAL A 43 8.84 -1.59 9.45
C VAL A 43 9.95 -0.85 10.17
N GLN A 44 10.91 -0.33 9.41
CA GLN A 44 12.01 0.49 9.92
C GLN A 44 11.82 1.91 9.40
N VAL A 45 11.83 2.88 10.31
CA VAL A 45 11.67 4.30 9.99
C VAL A 45 12.93 5.01 10.49
N ASP A 46 13.71 5.52 9.55
CA ASP A 46 14.88 6.36 9.80
C ASP A 46 14.55 7.82 9.48
N LYS A 47 15.49 8.74 9.73
CA LYS A 47 15.27 10.20 9.54
C LYS A 47 14.84 10.57 8.11
N GLU A 48 15.33 9.83 7.11
CA GLU A 48 15.12 10.15 5.69
C GLU A 48 14.34 9.07 4.94
N ASN A 49 14.26 7.85 5.48
CA ASN A 49 13.76 6.68 4.75
C ASN A 49 12.81 5.84 5.60
N THR A 50 11.86 5.18 4.93
CA THR A 50 11.00 4.16 5.53
C THR A 50 11.15 2.87 4.73
N THR A 51 11.48 1.78 5.43
CA THR A 51 11.68 0.46 4.84
C THR A 51 10.64 -0.51 5.39
N ILE A 52 9.84 -1.12 4.51
CA ILE A 52 8.85 -2.13 4.86
C ILE A 52 9.38 -3.50 4.42
N ILE A 53 9.53 -4.41 5.38
CA ILE A 53 10.14 -5.73 5.17
C ILE A 53 9.08 -6.82 5.33
N GLN A 54 8.98 -7.68 4.32
CA GLN A 54 8.04 -8.81 4.24
C GLN A 54 6.59 -8.37 4.48
N GLY A 55 6.02 -7.65 3.51
CA GLY A 55 4.59 -7.36 3.47
C GLY A 55 3.75 -8.63 3.28
N ALA A 56 2.55 -8.64 3.86
CA ALA A 56 1.62 -9.77 3.82
C ALA A 56 0.70 -9.77 2.58
N GLY A 57 1.06 -9.00 1.55
CA GLY A 57 0.32 -8.95 0.28
C GLY A 57 0.38 -10.28 -0.47
N LYS A 58 -0.64 -10.55 -1.29
CA LYS A 58 -0.67 -11.76 -2.12
C LYS A 58 0.37 -11.65 -3.24
N SER A 59 1.16 -12.70 -3.43
CA SER A 59 2.20 -12.72 -4.48
C SER A 59 1.63 -12.51 -5.89
N SER A 60 0.40 -12.97 -6.17
CA SER A 60 -0.27 -12.76 -7.45
C SER A 60 -0.59 -11.29 -7.72
N GLU A 61 -1.09 -10.57 -6.72
CA GLU A 61 -1.42 -9.14 -6.81
C GLU A 61 -0.15 -8.31 -6.97
N ILE A 62 0.92 -8.64 -6.22
CA ILE A 62 2.24 -7.99 -6.35
C ILE A 62 2.80 -8.18 -7.76
N GLN A 63 2.77 -9.41 -8.29
CA GLN A 63 3.23 -9.66 -9.66
C GLN A 63 2.41 -8.90 -10.72
N GLY A 64 1.09 -8.82 -10.53
CA GLY A 64 0.20 -8.02 -11.38
C GLY A 64 0.60 -6.54 -11.37
N ARG A 65 0.89 -5.99 -10.19
CA ARG A 65 1.30 -4.60 -10.05
C ARG A 65 2.67 -4.32 -10.67
N VAL A 66 3.64 -5.21 -10.49
CA VAL A 66 4.97 -5.11 -11.13
C VAL A 66 4.84 -5.10 -12.66
N LYS A 67 3.95 -5.92 -13.24
CA LYS A 67 3.71 -5.94 -14.69
C LYS A 67 3.09 -4.64 -15.20
N LEU A 68 2.17 -4.04 -14.44
CA LEU A 68 1.57 -2.75 -14.75
C LEU A 68 2.59 -1.61 -14.79
N ILE A 69 3.53 -1.58 -13.83
CA ILE A 69 4.55 -0.52 -13.74
C ILE A 69 5.66 -0.69 -14.78
N ARG A 70 5.94 -1.93 -15.23
CA ARG A 70 6.98 -2.21 -16.23
C ARG A 70 6.56 -1.96 -17.68
N ARG A 71 5.27 -1.76 -17.95
CA ARG A 71 4.74 -1.42 -19.27
C ARG A 71 4.71 0.10 -19.44
#